data_AF-A0A9X1I4K5-F1
#
_entry.id   AF-A0A9X1I4K5-F1
#
_cell.length_a   1.000
_cell.length_b   1.000
_cell.length_c   1.000
_cell.angle_alpha   90.00
_cell.angle_beta   90.00
_cell.angle_gamma   90.00
#
_symmetry.space_group_name_H-M   'P 1'
#
loop_
_entity.id
_entity.type
_entity.pdbx_description
1 polymer ?
#
loop_
_entity_poly.entity_id
_entity_poly.type
_entity_poly.pdbx_seq_one_letter_code
_entity_poly.pdbx_strand_id
1 'polypeptide(L)'
;MFSDITLNKLINEELRHGKVDVKTKVNNSLYHSSEGERKQALLKYLIGLNPDYIVLDNVFGSLDIQAQETFKTTLQALSENTLVIQITNRKADVLSFIQSVFSIKNNTLVEVNLEDDSVNTSFNLALPKPYKPINYDYNRLVEFNKVSIKYTDRTIIKDISWTIKPGEFWKLMGPNGSGKSTMLSMIYGDNPKAFGQNIYLFDVKKGSGESVWEIKKKIGYFTADMVRGFARLDSIGNMVVSGFYDSVGLYKSPSHLEIEIAHQWLKVLELFEIRKQSFLDLTKGQQRLVLIARAMVKSPPLLILDEPTNGLDDAEAVLFANLINKIATETQTAILYVSHRKEEALSPDYIFELIPSNTGSIGKVS
;
A
#
# COMPACT_ATOMS: atom_id res chain seq x y z
N MET A 1 6.45 23.36 7.72
CA MET A 1 5.55 22.51 6.92
C MET A 1 5.55 21.11 7.48
N PHE A 2 4.38 20.57 7.80
CA PHE A 2 4.20 19.16 8.13
C PHE A 2 4.06 18.38 6.83
N SER A 3 5.09 17.61 6.46
CA SER A 3 5.11 16.79 5.24
C SER A 3 6.15 15.68 5.36
N ASP A 4 6.01 14.63 4.54
CA ASP A 4 6.99 13.55 4.47
C ASP A 4 8.36 14.05 3.96
N ILE A 5 8.38 15.11 3.15
CA ILE A 5 9.63 15.76 2.71
C ILE A 5 10.38 16.35 3.91
N THR A 6 9.68 17.10 4.77
CA THR A 6 10.27 17.66 5.99
C THR A 6 10.76 16.54 6.91
N LEU A 7 9.94 15.50 7.09
CA LEU A 7 10.30 14.37 7.94
C LEU A 7 11.57 13.65 7.45
N ASN A 8 11.64 13.35 6.16
CA ASN A 8 12.80 12.69 5.55
C ASN A 8 14.07 13.55 5.63
N LYS A 9 13.94 14.88 5.52
CA LYS A 9 15.07 15.79 5.72
C LYS A 9 15.64 15.68 7.14
N LEU A 10 14.77 15.70 8.15
CA LEU A 10 15.18 15.59 9.56
C LEU A 10 15.82 14.22 9.86
N ILE A 11 15.26 13.14 9.33
CA ILE A 11 15.85 11.79 9.45
C ILE A 11 17.24 11.74 8.81
N ASN A 12 17.42 12.36 7.64
CA ASN A 12 18.71 12.41 6.97
C ASN A 12 19.75 13.25 7.76
N GLU A 13 19.33 14.35 8.39
CA GLU A 13 20.19 15.15 9.25
C GLU A 13 20.62 14.38 10.49
N GLU A 14 19.70 13.63 11.12
CA GLU A 14 20.00 12.76 12.24
C GLU A 14 21.04 11.69 11.86
N LEU A 15 20.85 11.00 10.73
CA LEU A 15 21.77 9.98 10.23
C LEU A 15 23.17 10.54 9.90
N ARG A 16 23.24 11.78 9.39
CA ARG A 16 24.50 12.42 9.00
C ARG A 16 25.27 13.02 10.17
N HIS A 17 24.57 13.61 11.14
CA HIS A 17 25.18 14.47 12.16
C HIS A 17 24.98 13.98 13.59
N GLY A 18 24.21 12.91 13.81
CA GLY A 18 23.91 12.37 15.15
C GLY A 18 23.11 13.33 16.05
N LYS A 19 22.61 14.45 15.50
CA LYS A 19 21.78 15.42 16.22
C LYS A 19 20.31 15.06 16.10
N VAL A 20 19.61 15.09 17.23
CA VAL A 20 18.19 14.78 17.33
C VAL A 20 17.44 16.03 17.78
N ASP A 21 17.18 16.93 16.83
CA ASP A 21 16.40 18.15 17.10
C ASP A 21 14.90 17.84 17.28
N VAL A 22 14.46 16.67 16.79
CA VAL A 22 13.08 16.17 16.92
C VAL A 22 13.09 14.82 17.62
N LYS A 23 12.52 14.77 18.82
CA LYS A 23 12.47 13.57 19.66
C LYS A 23 11.08 12.97 19.70
N THR A 24 11.01 11.64 19.63
CA THR A 24 9.75 10.92 19.87
C THR A 24 9.41 10.89 21.37
N LYS A 25 8.16 10.50 21.72
CA LYS A 25 7.71 10.38 23.14
C LYS A 25 8.63 9.49 23.98
N VAL A 26 9.33 8.53 23.36
CA VAL A 26 10.22 7.57 24.02
C VAL A 26 11.70 8.02 23.96
N ASN A 27 11.97 9.27 23.57
CA ASN A 27 13.32 9.83 23.40
C ASN A 27 14.18 9.02 22.39
N ASN A 28 13.52 8.31 21.46
CA ASN A 28 14.14 7.49 20.43
C ASN A 28 14.38 8.30 19.15
N SER A 29 15.37 7.84 18.38
CA SER A 29 15.67 8.27 17.01
C SER A 29 14.43 8.28 16.11
N LEU A 30 14.27 9.31 15.27
CA LEU A 30 13.21 9.31 14.26
C LEU A 30 13.38 8.13 13.31
N TYR A 31 14.62 7.79 12.95
CA TYR A 31 14.93 6.69 12.04
C TYR A 31 14.41 5.33 12.53
N HIS A 32 14.42 5.06 13.83
CA HIS A 32 13.97 3.76 14.38
C HIS A 32 12.51 3.71 14.82
N SER A 33 11.81 4.85 14.80
CA SER A 33 10.41 4.94 15.22
C SER A 33 9.44 4.51 14.13
N SER A 34 8.22 4.15 14.56
CA SER A 34 7.12 3.89 13.62
C SER A 34 6.71 5.16 12.88
N GLU A 35 6.08 5.04 11.72
CA GLU A 35 5.63 6.20 10.93
C GLU A 35 4.69 7.13 11.73
N GLY A 36 3.76 6.56 12.50
CA GLY A 36 2.88 7.32 13.38
C GLY A 36 3.64 8.10 14.46
N GLU A 37 4.65 7.49 15.08
CA GLU A 37 5.50 8.16 16.06
C GLU A 37 6.33 9.28 15.43
N ARG A 38 6.90 9.04 14.25
CA ARG A 38 7.68 10.02 13.50
C ARG A 38 6.83 11.24 13.14
N LYS A 39 5.65 11.01 12.58
CA LYS A 39 4.68 12.06 12.26
C LYS A 39 4.28 12.81 13.54
N GLN A 40 4.02 12.11 14.65
CA GLN A 40 3.59 12.79 15.88
C GLN A 40 4.71 13.65 16.47
N ALA A 41 5.96 13.16 16.43
CA ALA A 41 7.13 13.91 16.85
C ALA A 41 7.35 15.15 15.98
N LEU A 42 7.20 15.02 14.65
CA LEU A 42 7.27 16.15 13.73
C LEU A 42 6.20 17.20 14.05
N LEU A 43 4.94 16.78 14.23
CA LEU A 43 3.87 17.72 14.55
C LEU A 43 4.17 18.48 15.85
N LYS A 44 4.57 17.77 16.90
CA LYS A 44 4.94 18.39 18.19
C LYS A 44 6.11 19.36 18.07
N TYR A 45 7.13 18.98 17.32
CA TYR A 45 8.28 19.84 17.06
C TYR A 45 7.84 21.13 16.36
N LEU A 46 7.05 21.01 15.29
CA LEU A 46 6.56 22.17 14.54
C LEU A 46 5.68 23.09 15.40
N ILE A 47 4.83 22.52 16.26
CA ILE A 47 4.03 23.30 17.23
C ILE A 47 4.94 24.02 18.22
N GLY A 48 5.99 23.36 18.72
CA GLY A 48 6.95 23.95 19.66
C GLY A 48 7.77 25.10 19.10
N LEU A 49 7.79 25.29 17.78
CA LEU A 49 8.39 26.47 17.14
C LEU A 49 7.49 27.71 17.21
N ASN A 50 6.27 27.60 17.77
CA ASN A 50 5.26 28.66 17.86
C ASN A 50 5.02 29.38 16.51
N PRO A 51 4.58 28.65 15.47
CA PRO A 51 4.45 29.24 14.14
C PRO A 51 3.19 30.13 14.03
N ASP A 52 3.27 31.20 13.24
CA ASP A 52 2.10 32.02 12.88
C ASP A 52 1.08 31.22 12.04
N TYR A 53 1.58 30.29 11.22
CA TYR A 53 0.78 29.39 10.40
C TYR A 53 1.46 28.03 10.21
N ILE A 54 0.66 27.00 9.97
CA ILE A 54 1.15 25.65 9.65
C ILE A 54 0.51 25.14 8.36
N VAL A 55 1.37 24.65 7.46
CA VAL A 55 0.93 23.92 6.26
C VAL A 55 1.03 22.43 6.55
N LEU A 56 -0.10 21.73 6.37
CA LEU A 56 -0.28 20.31 6.58
C LEU A 56 -0.46 19.59 5.24
N ASP A 57 0.48 18.74 4.86
CA ASP A 57 0.43 17.97 3.61
C ASP A 57 0.17 16.48 3.92
N ASN A 58 -1.00 16.00 3.48
CA ASN A 58 -1.43 14.59 3.58
C ASN A 58 -1.24 13.99 4.99
N VAL A 59 -1.79 14.69 6.00
CA VAL A 59 -1.64 14.39 7.44
C VAL A 59 -1.84 12.91 7.78
N PHE A 60 -2.90 12.32 7.24
CA PHE A 60 -3.36 10.98 7.60
C PHE A 60 -2.80 9.85 6.74
N GLY A 61 -1.94 10.15 5.77
CA GLY A 61 -1.28 9.13 4.96
C GLY A 61 -0.59 8.09 5.85
N SER A 62 -0.88 6.81 5.62
CA SER A 62 -0.32 5.68 6.38
C SER A 62 -0.57 5.65 7.90
N LEU A 63 -1.44 6.50 8.45
CA LEU A 63 -1.79 6.50 9.88
C LEU A 63 -3.00 5.62 10.14
N ASP A 64 -2.93 4.75 11.15
CA ASP A 64 -4.12 4.03 11.62
C ASP A 64 -5.16 4.97 12.28
N ILE A 65 -6.36 4.43 12.48
CA ILE A 65 -7.51 5.17 13.01
C ILE A 65 -7.20 5.83 14.36
N GLN A 66 -6.49 5.15 15.27
CA GLN A 66 -6.18 5.68 16.60
C GLN A 66 -5.20 6.86 16.52
N ALA A 67 -4.18 6.74 15.68
CA ALA A 67 -3.24 7.82 15.42
C ALA A 67 -3.96 9.01 14.77
N GLN A 68 -4.83 8.78 13.79
CA GLN A 68 -5.62 9.83 13.14
C GLN A 68 -6.44 10.64 14.16
N GLU A 69 -7.14 9.98 15.08
CA GLU A 69 -7.92 10.67 16.13
C GLU A 69 -7.03 11.54 17.03
N THR A 70 -5.86 11.02 17.42
CA THR A 70 -4.89 11.81 18.23
C THR A 70 -4.42 13.06 17.49
N PHE A 71 -4.20 12.95 16.18
CA PHE A 71 -3.81 14.08 15.34
C PHE A 71 -4.93 15.10 15.18
N LYS A 72 -6.17 14.65 14.95
CA LYS A 72 -7.35 15.53 14.87
C LYS A 72 -7.49 16.37 16.13
N THR A 73 -7.41 15.77 17.32
CA THR A 73 -7.48 16.51 18.59
C THR A 73 -6.35 17.53 18.73
N THR A 74 -5.12 17.16 18.38
CA THR A 74 -3.96 18.06 18.49
C THR A 74 -4.09 19.25 17.55
N LEU A 75 -4.51 19.00 16.31
CA LEU A 75 -4.68 20.03 15.29
C LEU A 75 -5.87 20.94 15.57
N GLN A 76 -6.95 20.41 16.17
CA GLN A 76 -8.09 21.20 16.63
C GLN A 76 -7.64 22.24 17.67
N ALA A 77 -6.89 21.82 18.69
CA ALA A 77 -6.39 22.75 19.71
C ALA A 77 -5.42 23.80 19.13
N LEU A 78 -4.58 23.40 18.17
CA LEU A 78 -3.68 24.31 17.46
C LEU A 78 -4.45 25.37 16.64
N SER A 79 -5.56 24.97 16.01
CA SER A 79 -6.35 25.83 15.12
C SER A 79 -6.99 27.03 15.82
N GLU A 80 -7.09 27.00 17.16
CA GLU A 80 -7.64 28.11 17.95
C GLU A 80 -6.80 29.38 17.87
N ASN A 81 -5.48 29.24 17.69
CA ASN A 81 -4.53 30.36 17.75
C ASN A 81 -3.53 30.40 16.57
N THR A 82 -3.63 29.46 15.63
CA THR A 82 -2.67 29.32 14.54
C THR A 82 -3.41 29.07 13.24
N LEU A 83 -3.05 29.81 12.17
CA LEU A 83 -3.63 29.58 10.85
C LEU A 83 -3.21 28.20 10.32
N VAL A 84 -4.19 27.36 9.98
CA VAL A 84 -3.95 26.02 9.43
C VAL A 84 -4.30 26.01 7.95
N ILE A 85 -3.32 25.63 7.12
CA ILE A 85 -3.51 25.37 5.69
C ILE A 85 -3.37 23.87 5.48
N GLN A 86 -4.44 23.20 5.04
CA GLN A 86 -4.43 21.76 4.80
C GLN A 86 -4.42 21.45 3.30
N ILE A 87 -3.50 20.59 2.89
CA ILE A 87 -3.41 19.98 1.57
C ILE A 87 -3.71 18.49 1.76
N THR A 88 -4.77 18.01 1.13
CA THR A 88 -5.19 16.60 1.21
C THR A 88 -5.72 16.13 -0.14
N ASN A 89 -5.52 14.85 -0.42
CA ASN A 89 -6.03 14.21 -1.64
C ASN A 89 -7.44 13.62 -1.44
N ARG A 90 -7.89 13.47 -0.19
CA ARG A 90 -9.16 12.82 0.15
C ARG A 90 -10.10 13.78 0.84
N LYS A 91 -11.37 13.77 0.43
CA LYS A 91 -12.45 14.51 1.09
C LYS A 91 -12.60 14.09 2.55
N ALA A 92 -12.55 12.79 2.83
CA ALA A 92 -12.67 12.23 4.18
C ALA A 92 -11.53 12.64 5.14
N ASP A 93 -10.40 13.11 4.59
CA ASP A 93 -9.25 13.55 5.38
C ASP A 93 -9.33 15.05 5.74
N VAL A 94 -10.32 15.81 5.22
CA VAL A 94 -10.51 17.23 5.57
C VAL A 94 -10.87 17.35 7.05
N LEU A 95 -10.11 18.17 7.78
CA LEU A 95 -10.33 18.41 9.20
C LEU A 95 -11.63 19.18 9.42
N SER A 96 -12.41 18.81 10.44
CA SER A 96 -13.74 19.35 10.69
C SER A 96 -13.76 20.86 10.99
N PHE A 97 -12.64 21.44 11.40
CA PHE A 97 -12.51 22.88 11.68
C PHE A 97 -12.12 23.73 10.46
N ILE A 98 -11.87 23.10 9.30
CA ILE A 98 -11.55 23.83 8.07
C ILE A 98 -12.79 24.59 7.59
N GLN A 99 -12.64 25.89 7.36
CA GLN A 99 -13.74 26.79 7.04
C GLN A 99 -14.00 26.91 5.54
N SER A 100 -12.94 26.90 4.73
CA SER A 100 -13.01 27.02 3.27
C SER A 100 -12.20 25.91 2.62
N VAL A 101 -12.77 25.28 1.60
CA VAL A 101 -12.14 24.18 0.86
C VAL A 101 -11.99 24.60 -0.60
N PHE A 102 -10.78 24.42 -1.13
CA PHE A 102 -10.48 24.74 -2.53
C PHE A 102 -9.97 23.49 -3.25
N SER A 103 -10.39 23.32 -4.50
CA SER A 103 -9.88 22.29 -5.41
C SER A 103 -9.07 22.97 -6.52
N ILE A 104 -7.98 22.33 -6.95
CA ILE A 104 -7.20 22.78 -8.10
C ILE A 104 -7.81 22.16 -9.36
N LYS A 105 -8.41 23.00 -10.23
CA LYS A 105 -8.95 22.59 -11.53
C LYS A 105 -8.28 23.44 -12.61
N ASN A 106 -7.67 22.83 -13.62
CA ASN A 106 -6.99 23.56 -14.72
C ASN A 106 -6.01 24.64 -14.23
N ASN A 107 -5.18 24.31 -13.23
CA ASN A 107 -4.24 25.23 -12.56
C ASN A 107 -4.88 26.46 -11.88
N THR A 108 -6.18 26.45 -11.60
CA THR A 108 -6.85 27.49 -10.81
C THR A 108 -7.45 26.89 -9.54
N LEU A 109 -7.45 27.68 -8.46
CA LEU A 109 -8.14 27.33 -7.22
C LEU A 109 -9.60 27.73 -7.33
N VAL A 110 -10.47 26.75 -7.16
CA VAL A 110 -11.93 26.93 -7.15
C VAL A 110 -12.43 26.51 -5.79
N GLU A 111 -13.19 27.38 -5.12
CA GLU A 111 -13.85 27.02 -3.87
C GLU A 111 -14.91 25.94 -4.14
N VAL A 112 -14.91 24.88 -3.34
CA VAL A 112 -15.80 23.74 -3.55
C VAL A 112 -16.51 23.36 -2.27
N ASN A 113 -17.75 22.90 -2.40
CA ASN A 113 -18.41 22.13 -1.36
C ASN A 113 -17.96 20.68 -1.46
N LEU A 114 -17.85 19.99 -0.33
CA LEU A 114 -17.48 18.57 -0.25
C LEU A 114 -18.65 17.64 -0.65
N GLU A 115 -19.31 17.93 -1.77
CA GLU A 115 -20.38 17.07 -2.31
C GLU A 115 -19.79 15.95 -3.19
N ASP A 116 -20.56 14.88 -3.36
CA ASP A 116 -20.19 13.70 -4.12
C ASP A 116 -20.20 13.97 -5.63
N ASP A 117 -19.03 14.27 -6.18
CA ASP A 117 -18.77 14.08 -7.60
C ASP A 117 -18.80 12.57 -7.88
N SER A 118 -19.92 12.06 -8.40
CA SER A 118 -19.99 10.70 -8.90
C SER A 118 -19.07 10.56 -10.12
N VAL A 119 -17.97 9.82 -9.98
CA VAL A 119 -17.05 9.55 -11.10
C VAL A 119 -17.36 8.17 -11.66
N ASN A 120 -17.92 8.13 -12.86
CA ASN A 120 -18.15 6.88 -13.57
C ASN A 120 -16.79 6.30 -14.01
N THR A 121 -16.35 5.22 -13.36
CA THR A 121 -14.97 4.69 -13.44
C THR A 121 -14.97 3.18 -13.63
N SER A 122 -15.60 2.69 -14.70
CA SER A 122 -15.64 1.25 -15.03
C SER A 122 -14.64 0.88 -16.11
N PHE A 123 -14.07 -0.34 -16.02
CA PHE A 123 -13.22 -0.91 -17.07
C PHE A 123 -14.03 -1.85 -17.97
N ASN A 124 -14.21 -1.46 -19.23
CA ASN A 124 -15.13 -2.14 -20.15
C ASN A 124 -14.52 -3.36 -20.86
N LEU A 125 -13.20 -3.42 -21.02
CA LEU A 125 -12.52 -4.55 -21.68
C LEU A 125 -12.26 -5.69 -20.70
N ALA A 126 -12.36 -6.94 -21.16
CA ALA A 126 -12.01 -8.12 -20.35
C ALA A 126 -10.50 -8.16 -20.03
N LEU A 127 -10.14 -8.74 -18.90
CA LEU A 127 -8.73 -8.92 -18.53
C LEU A 127 -8.00 -9.85 -19.50
N PRO A 128 -6.70 -9.61 -19.77
CA PRO A 128 -5.89 -10.47 -20.63
C PRO A 128 -5.83 -11.90 -20.11
N LYS A 129 -5.93 -12.88 -21.02
CA LYS A 129 -5.73 -14.28 -20.65
C LYS A 129 -4.26 -14.55 -20.33
N PRO A 130 -3.97 -15.53 -19.46
CA PRO A 130 -2.59 -15.93 -19.19
C PRO A 130 -1.83 -16.32 -20.45
N TYR A 131 -0.56 -15.90 -20.53
CA TYR A 131 0.33 -16.25 -21.64
C TYR A 131 0.75 -17.73 -21.66
N LYS A 132 0.59 -18.42 -20.53
CA LYS A 132 0.81 -19.86 -20.34
C LYS A 132 -0.32 -20.43 -19.50
N PRO A 133 -0.67 -21.72 -19.66
CA PRO A 133 -1.56 -22.41 -18.73
C PRO A 133 -1.02 -22.29 -17.30
N ILE A 134 -1.87 -21.86 -16.37
CA ILE A 134 -1.52 -21.77 -14.96
C ILE A 134 -2.25 -22.87 -14.23
N ASN A 135 -1.48 -23.62 -13.45
CA ASN A 135 -2.07 -24.55 -12.51
C ASN A 135 -2.47 -23.79 -11.24
N TYR A 136 -3.78 -23.67 -11.02
CA TYR A 136 -4.37 -23.13 -9.80
C TYR A 136 -4.84 -24.25 -8.84
N ASP A 137 -4.49 -25.50 -9.09
CA ASP A 137 -4.84 -26.67 -8.27
C ASP A 137 -4.03 -26.72 -6.97
N TYR A 138 -4.16 -25.66 -6.18
CA TYR A 138 -3.63 -25.57 -4.83
C TYR A 138 -4.76 -25.81 -3.84
N ASN A 139 -4.53 -26.66 -2.85
CA ASN A 139 -5.48 -26.79 -1.74
C ASN A 139 -5.45 -25.53 -0.86
N ARG A 140 -4.26 -24.93 -0.72
CA ARG A 140 -3.99 -23.70 0.05
C ARG A 140 -2.84 -22.91 -0.57
N LEU A 141 -3.07 -21.62 -0.79
CA LEU A 141 -2.02 -20.69 -1.21
C LEU A 141 -1.19 -20.23 -0.01
N VAL A 142 -1.86 -19.96 1.12
CA VAL A 142 -1.23 -19.62 2.39
C VAL A 142 -1.97 -20.37 3.49
N GLU A 143 -1.25 -21.00 4.41
CA GLU A 143 -1.81 -21.52 5.65
C GLU A 143 -0.87 -21.19 6.80
N PHE A 144 -1.41 -20.54 7.81
CA PHE A 144 -0.79 -20.36 9.11
C PHE A 144 -1.56 -21.26 10.08
N ASN A 145 -0.87 -22.09 10.85
CA ASN A 145 -1.48 -22.94 11.86
C ASN A 145 -0.83 -22.66 13.22
N LYS A 146 -1.53 -21.91 14.08
CA LYS A 146 -1.06 -21.47 15.41
C LYS A 146 0.33 -20.84 15.38
N VAL A 147 0.56 -19.96 14.41
CA VAL A 147 1.86 -19.29 14.21
C VAL A 147 2.03 -18.17 15.23
N SER A 148 3.18 -18.17 15.90
CA SER A 148 3.56 -17.17 16.89
C SER A 148 4.95 -16.61 16.58
N ILE A 149 5.08 -15.29 16.49
CA ILE A 149 6.36 -14.63 16.16
C ILE A 149 6.77 -13.68 17.27
N LYS A 150 7.99 -13.89 17.77
CA LYS A 150 8.64 -13.08 18.80
C LYS A 150 9.93 -12.46 18.26
N TYR A 151 10.13 -11.17 18.49
CA TYR A 151 11.41 -10.48 18.31
C TYR A 151 11.93 -10.07 19.68
N THR A 152 13.11 -10.58 20.06
CA THR A 152 13.66 -10.40 21.41
C THR A 152 12.63 -10.80 22.48
N ASP A 153 12.12 -9.86 23.26
CA ASP A 153 11.10 -10.08 24.28
C ASP A 153 9.67 -9.72 23.89
N ARG A 154 9.48 -9.14 22.70
CA ARG A 154 8.18 -8.71 22.23
C ARG A 154 7.57 -9.74 21.28
N THR A 155 6.41 -10.29 21.68
CA THR A 155 5.56 -11.07 20.78
C THR A 155 4.80 -10.11 19.85
N ILE A 156 4.90 -10.35 18.54
CA ILE A 156 4.26 -9.51 17.52
C ILE A 156 2.92 -10.10 17.13
N ILE A 157 2.87 -11.40 16.83
CA ILE A 157 1.64 -12.15 16.59
C ILE A 157 1.64 -13.41 17.44
N LYS A 158 0.46 -13.84 17.87
CA LYS A 158 0.27 -14.99 18.76
C LYS A 158 -0.83 -15.90 18.22
N ASP A 159 -0.49 -17.17 18.07
CA ASP A 159 -1.37 -18.29 17.73
C ASP A 159 -2.27 -18.03 16.51
N ILE A 160 -1.73 -17.32 15.51
CA ILE A 160 -2.46 -16.99 14.28
C ILE A 160 -2.74 -18.26 13.49
N SER A 161 -4.02 -18.50 13.21
CA SER A 161 -4.47 -19.54 12.29
C SER A 161 -5.28 -18.91 11.18
N TRP A 162 -4.84 -19.05 9.94
CA TRP A 162 -5.44 -18.39 8.79
C TRP A 162 -5.08 -19.12 7.51
N THR A 163 -6.05 -19.32 6.62
CA THR A 163 -5.85 -19.98 5.33
C THR A 163 -6.40 -19.11 4.22
N ILE A 164 -5.62 -18.92 3.16
CA ILE A 164 -6.03 -18.30 1.89
C ILE A 164 -6.04 -19.39 0.83
N LYS A 165 -7.18 -19.55 0.14
CA LYS A 165 -7.36 -20.48 -0.98
C LYS A 165 -7.34 -19.75 -2.32
N PRO A 166 -7.16 -20.47 -3.44
CA PRO A 166 -7.27 -19.89 -4.78
C PRO A 166 -8.59 -19.15 -5.00
N GLY A 167 -8.54 -18.03 -5.72
CA GLY A 167 -9.70 -17.20 -6.04
C GLY A 167 -10.29 -16.38 -4.89
N GLU A 168 -9.87 -16.57 -3.64
CA GLU A 168 -10.40 -15.79 -2.51
C GLU A 168 -9.85 -14.37 -2.49
N PHE A 169 -10.73 -13.40 -2.24
CA PHE A 169 -10.37 -12.01 -2.02
C PHE A 169 -10.42 -11.66 -0.52
N TRP A 170 -9.24 -11.58 0.09
CA TRP A 170 -9.05 -11.19 1.49
C TRP A 170 -8.64 -9.73 1.66
N LYS A 171 -9.18 -9.09 2.70
CA LYS A 171 -8.67 -7.84 3.25
C LYS A 171 -8.00 -8.09 4.60
N LEU A 172 -6.72 -7.75 4.75
CA LEU A 172 -6.00 -7.76 6.04
C LEU A 172 -6.00 -6.36 6.64
N MET A 173 -6.65 -6.21 7.79
CA MET A 173 -6.78 -4.95 8.53
C MET A 173 -6.17 -5.02 9.92
N GLY A 174 -5.95 -3.86 10.53
CA GLY A 174 -5.48 -3.70 11.90
C GLY A 174 -4.65 -2.43 12.04
N PRO A 175 -4.43 -1.94 13.27
CA PRO A 175 -3.66 -0.72 13.50
C PRO A 175 -2.18 -0.90 13.12
N ASN A 176 -1.43 0.20 13.09
CA ASN A 176 0.00 0.17 12.80
C ASN A 176 0.73 -0.56 13.92
N GLY A 177 1.75 -1.33 13.53
CA GLY A 177 2.48 -2.19 14.48
C GLY A 177 1.73 -3.45 14.93
N SER A 178 0.52 -3.74 14.41
CA SER A 178 -0.21 -4.97 14.73
C SER A 178 0.44 -6.24 14.17
N GLY A 179 1.41 -6.12 13.25
CA GLY A 179 2.11 -7.27 12.67
C GLY A 179 1.73 -7.59 11.22
N LYS A 180 0.94 -6.75 10.53
CA LYS A 180 0.59 -6.92 9.11
C LYS A 180 1.81 -7.16 8.21
N SER A 181 2.81 -6.27 8.26
CA SER A 181 4.05 -6.41 7.48
C SER A 181 4.88 -7.63 7.90
N THR A 182 4.82 -8.04 9.18
CA THR A 182 5.43 -9.29 9.65
C THR A 182 4.77 -10.50 9.00
N MET A 183 3.44 -10.53 8.90
CA MET A 183 2.72 -11.59 8.19
C MET A 183 3.03 -11.58 6.69
N LEU A 184 3.00 -10.41 6.04
CA LEU A 184 3.35 -10.28 4.63
C LEU A 184 4.77 -10.76 4.33
N SER A 185 5.76 -10.38 5.15
CA SER A 185 7.15 -10.82 4.95
C SER A 185 7.34 -12.33 5.13
N MET A 186 6.51 -12.99 5.94
CA MET A 186 6.51 -14.46 6.03
C MET A 186 5.91 -15.10 4.78
N ILE A 187 4.80 -14.56 4.27
CA ILE A 187 4.13 -15.02 3.03
C ILE A 187 5.05 -14.83 1.82
N TYR A 188 5.74 -13.68 1.74
CA TYR A 188 6.64 -13.34 0.65
C TYR A 188 8.01 -14.04 0.75
N GLY A 189 8.27 -14.77 1.84
CA GLY A 189 9.46 -15.58 2.04
C GLY A 189 10.69 -14.83 2.58
N ASP A 190 10.57 -13.55 2.91
CA ASP A 190 11.68 -12.69 3.35
C ASP A 190 11.97 -12.79 4.86
N ASN A 191 11.03 -13.30 5.65
CA ASN A 191 11.18 -13.36 7.11
C ASN A 191 11.78 -14.71 7.56
N PRO A 192 13.01 -14.76 8.09
CA PRO A 192 13.64 -16.00 8.53
C PRO A 192 12.93 -16.64 9.72
N LYS A 193 12.17 -15.87 10.53
CA LYS A 193 11.39 -16.41 11.65
C LYS A 193 10.19 -17.24 11.21
N ALA A 194 9.85 -17.24 9.92
CA ALA A 194 8.91 -18.19 9.35
C ALA A 194 9.46 -19.64 9.39
N PHE A 195 10.78 -19.81 9.45
CA PHE A 195 11.39 -21.14 9.54
C PHE A 195 11.05 -21.79 10.89
N GLY A 196 10.66 -23.07 10.85
CA GLY A 196 10.23 -23.81 12.03
C GLY A 196 8.81 -23.50 12.51
N GLN A 197 8.12 -22.53 11.90
CA GLN A 197 6.70 -22.31 12.12
C GLN A 197 5.86 -23.27 11.27
N ASN A 198 4.61 -23.51 11.68
CA ASN A 198 3.68 -24.32 10.91
C ASN A 198 2.99 -23.46 9.84
N ILE A 199 3.76 -23.12 8.80
CA ILE A 199 3.34 -22.30 7.67
C ILE A 199 3.44 -23.13 6.38
N TYR A 200 2.41 -23.09 5.54
CA TYR A 200 2.43 -23.63 4.18
C TYR A 200 2.22 -22.49 3.17
N LEU A 201 3.01 -22.49 2.11
CA LEU A 201 2.90 -21.57 0.98
C LEU A 201 2.80 -22.39 -0.30
N PHE A 202 1.70 -22.23 -1.03
CA PHE A 202 1.42 -22.98 -2.26
C PHE A 202 1.54 -24.50 -2.05
N ASP A 203 0.84 -25.00 -1.02
CA ASP A 203 0.89 -26.39 -0.49
C ASP A 203 2.25 -26.88 0.05
N VAL A 204 3.32 -26.10 -0.08
CA VAL A 204 4.66 -26.48 0.39
C VAL A 204 4.90 -25.95 1.80
N LYS A 205 5.33 -26.82 2.72
CA LYS A 205 5.69 -26.41 4.08
C LYS A 205 6.92 -25.51 4.05
N LYS A 206 6.87 -24.36 4.72
CA LYS A 206 8.00 -23.44 4.82
C LYS A 206 9.19 -24.11 5.51
N GLY A 207 10.38 -23.98 4.94
CA GLY A 207 11.61 -24.56 5.46
C GLY A 207 11.83 -26.03 5.08
N SER A 208 11.11 -26.54 4.08
CA SER A 208 11.26 -27.90 3.56
C SER A 208 12.30 -28.02 2.43
N GLY A 209 12.90 -26.89 2.02
CA GLY A 209 13.91 -26.83 0.95
C GLY A 209 13.49 -25.97 -0.24
N GLU A 210 12.36 -25.27 -0.14
CA GLU A 210 11.85 -24.38 -1.17
C GLU A 210 12.72 -23.13 -1.36
N SER A 211 12.86 -22.68 -2.61
CA SER A 211 13.57 -21.43 -2.90
C SER A 211 12.66 -20.22 -2.68
N VAL A 212 13.17 -19.18 -2.03
CA VAL A 212 12.48 -17.88 -1.91
C VAL A 212 12.10 -17.33 -3.29
N TRP A 213 12.93 -17.57 -4.31
CA TRP A 213 12.65 -17.16 -5.68
C TRP A 213 11.48 -17.94 -6.31
N GLU A 214 11.26 -19.20 -5.93
CA GLU A 214 10.11 -19.98 -6.39
C GLU A 214 8.80 -19.49 -5.76
N ILE A 215 8.86 -19.06 -4.50
CA ILE A 215 7.73 -18.40 -3.81
C ILE A 215 7.40 -17.09 -4.53
N LYS A 216 8.39 -16.20 -4.71
CA LYS A 216 8.18 -14.87 -5.31
C LYS A 216 7.67 -14.93 -6.75
N LYS A 217 8.07 -15.93 -7.54
CA LYS A 217 7.53 -16.14 -8.89
C LYS A 217 6.02 -16.34 -8.92
N LYS A 218 5.43 -16.93 -7.87
CA LYS A 218 3.99 -17.20 -7.72
C LYS A 218 3.21 -16.01 -7.11
N ILE A 219 3.90 -14.93 -6.76
CA ILE A 219 3.29 -13.76 -6.12
C ILE A 219 3.45 -12.54 -7.03
N GLY A 220 2.33 -11.88 -7.32
CA GLY A 220 2.32 -10.47 -7.71
C GLY A 220 2.37 -9.63 -6.45
N TYR A 221 3.41 -8.83 -6.27
CA TYR A 221 3.57 -8.00 -5.06
C TYR A 221 3.52 -6.53 -5.45
N PHE A 222 2.70 -5.75 -4.76
CA PHE A 222 2.65 -4.31 -4.86
C PHE A 222 2.80 -3.71 -3.46
N THR A 223 3.63 -2.67 -3.33
CA THR A 223 3.66 -1.78 -2.16
C THR A 223 3.83 -0.34 -2.65
N ALA A 224 3.25 0.63 -1.94
CA ALA A 224 3.34 2.05 -2.26
C ALA A 224 4.80 2.52 -2.44
N ASP A 225 5.73 1.90 -1.72
CA ASP A 225 7.17 2.17 -1.74
C ASP A 225 7.87 1.78 -3.05
N MET A 226 7.31 0.83 -3.82
CA MET A 226 7.93 0.37 -5.08
C MET A 226 8.08 1.49 -6.10
N VAL A 227 7.20 2.51 -6.07
CA VAL A 227 7.30 3.66 -7.00
C VAL A 227 8.66 4.33 -6.93
N ARG A 228 9.30 4.38 -5.75
CA ARG A 228 10.65 4.96 -5.60
C ARG A 228 11.73 4.14 -6.32
N GLY A 229 11.54 2.83 -6.43
CA GLY A 229 12.46 1.94 -7.14
C GLY A 229 12.43 2.13 -8.66
N PHE A 230 11.31 2.63 -9.20
CA PHE A 230 11.10 2.86 -10.63
C PHE A 230 11.51 4.25 -11.11
N ALA A 231 12.51 4.86 -10.48
CA ALA A 231 13.04 6.19 -10.81
C ALA A 231 13.73 6.29 -12.20
N ARG A 232 13.68 5.24 -13.02
CA ARG A 232 14.19 5.27 -14.40
C ARG A 232 13.08 5.74 -15.34
N LEU A 233 13.46 6.51 -16.36
CA LEU A 233 12.57 7.02 -17.41
C LEU A 233 12.11 5.92 -18.38
N ASP A 234 11.72 4.75 -17.88
CA ASP A 234 11.19 3.67 -18.70
C ASP A 234 9.80 4.03 -19.23
N SER A 235 9.51 3.59 -20.45
CA SER A 235 8.16 3.70 -21.00
C SER A 235 7.21 2.81 -20.23
N ILE A 236 5.95 3.23 -20.14
CA ILE A 236 4.89 2.47 -19.45
C ILE A 236 4.73 1.06 -20.05
N GLY A 237 4.86 0.92 -21.37
CA GLY A 237 4.87 -0.38 -22.04
C GLY A 237 6.00 -1.29 -21.54
N ASN A 238 7.23 -0.77 -21.47
CA ASN A 238 8.38 -1.53 -20.96
C ASN A 238 8.22 -1.85 -19.47
N MET A 239 7.62 -0.94 -18.70
CA MET A 239 7.31 -1.14 -17.29
C MET A 239 6.41 -2.36 -17.10
N VAL A 240 5.30 -2.45 -17.83
CA VAL A 240 4.37 -3.59 -17.76
C VAL A 240 5.07 -4.88 -18.20
N VAL A 241 5.82 -4.86 -19.30
CA VAL A 241 6.57 -6.03 -19.80
C VAL A 241 7.64 -6.51 -18.80
N SER A 242 8.29 -5.62 -18.06
CA SER A 242 9.28 -6.00 -17.05
C SER A 242 8.72 -6.90 -15.93
N GLY A 243 7.40 -6.89 -15.74
CA GLY A 243 6.68 -7.74 -14.80
C GLY A 243 6.83 -9.24 -15.06
N PHE A 244 7.04 -9.67 -16.31
CA PHE A 244 7.32 -11.08 -16.64
C PHE A 244 8.63 -11.59 -16.04
N TYR A 245 9.55 -10.69 -15.71
CA TYR A 245 10.90 -10.99 -15.25
C TYR A 245 11.15 -10.59 -13.80
N ASP A 246 10.13 -10.07 -13.11
CA ASP A 246 10.23 -9.53 -11.75
C ASP A 246 11.36 -8.47 -11.59
N SER A 247 11.72 -7.76 -12.67
CA SER A 247 12.84 -6.82 -12.71
C SER A 247 12.40 -5.36 -12.73
N VAL A 248 13.19 -4.47 -12.12
CA VAL A 248 12.87 -3.03 -12.00
C VAL A 248 12.86 -2.28 -13.37
N GLY A 249 13.23 -2.96 -14.45
CA GLY A 249 13.20 -2.47 -15.82
C GLY A 249 13.37 -3.62 -16.82
N LEU A 250 13.39 -3.33 -18.12
CA LEU A 250 13.48 -4.35 -19.17
C LEU A 250 14.95 -4.68 -19.51
N TYR A 251 15.53 -5.65 -18.80
CA TYR A 251 16.92 -6.11 -19.01
C TYR A 251 17.02 -7.36 -19.91
N LYS A 252 15.89 -7.88 -20.37
CA LYS A 252 15.77 -9.06 -21.24
C LYS A 252 14.90 -8.72 -22.42
N SER A 253 15.17 -9.34 -23.57
CA SER A 253 14.35 -9.17 -24.77
C SER A 253 13.02 -9.92 -24.58
N PRO A 254 11.87 -9.22 -24.57
CA PRO A 254 10.58 -9.86 -24.39
C PRO A 254 10.12 -10.57 -25.66
N SER A 255 9.30 -11.61 -25.50
CA SER A 255 8.63 -12.26 -26.61
C SER A 255 7.50 -11.40 -27.18
N HIS A 256 7.08 -11.68 -28.42
CA HIS A 256 5.94 -10.97 -29.03
C HIS A 256 4.66 -11.12 -28.20
N LEU A 257 4.40 -12.32 -27.67
CA LEU A 257 3.24 -12.61 -26.82
C LEU A 257 3.25 -11.81 -25.51
N GLU A 258 4.42 -11.64 -24.88
CA GLU A 258 4.58 -10.82 -23.68
C GLU A 258 4.25 -9.35 -23.96
N ILE A 259 4.72 -8.82 -25.10
CA ILE A 259 4.41 -7.45 -25.54
C ILE A 259 2.90 -7.30 -25.79
N GLU A 260 2.27 -8.26 -26.47
CA GLU A 260 0.84 -8.23 -26.75
C GLU A 260 0.00 -8.23 -25.48
N ILE A 261 0.35 -9.03 -24.48
CA ILE A 261 -0.37 -9.08 -23.20
C ILE A 261 -0.19 -7.78 -22.43
N ALA A 262 1.02 -7.20 -22.42
CA ALA A 262 1.24 -5.87 -21.85
C ALA A 262 0.37 -4.81 -22.54
N HIS A 263 0.25 -4.86 -23.87
CA HIS A 263 -0.63 -3.98 -24.62
C HIS A 263 -2.11 -4.19 -24.29
N GLN A 264 -2.56 -5.43 -24.11
CA GLN A 264 -3.94 -5.72 -23.70
C GLN A 264 -4.24 -5.16 -22.31
N TRP A 265 -3.31 -5.31 -21.35
CA TRP A 265 -3.43 -4.66 -20.04
C TRP A 265 -3.54 -3.15 -20.17
N LEU A 266 -2.68 -2.51 -20.96
CA LEU A 266 -2.74 -1.06 -21.15
C LEU A 266 -4.02 -0.60 -21.86
N LYS A 267 -4.64 -1.44 -22.70
CA LYS A 267 -5.95 -1.15 -23.29
C LYS A 267 -7.06 -1.23 -22.25
N VAL A 268 -7.06 -2.24 -21.37
CA VAL A 268 -8.00 -2.32 -20.25
C VAL A 268 -7.92 -1.07 -19.39
N LEU A 269 -6.70 -0.60 -19.12
CA LEU A 269 -6.46 0.59 -18.30
C LEU A 269 -6.69 1.93 -19.03
N GLU A 270 -7.03 1.91 -20.33
CA GLU A 270 -7.17 3.10 -21.17
C GLU A 270 -5.86 3.93 -21.30
N LEU A 271 -4.69 3.29 -21.13
CA LEU A 271 -3.35 3.91 -21.21
C LEU A 271 -2.55 3.48 -22.45
N PHE A 272 -3.13 2.73 -23.39
CA PHE A 272 -2.41 2.19 -24.54
C PHE A 272 -1.83 3.25 -25.47
N GLU A 273 -2.56 4.35 -25.70
CA GLU A 273 -2.08 5.42 -26.59
C GLU A 273 -0.86 6.13 -26.01
N ILE A 274 -0.77 6.25 -24.69
CA ILE A 274 0.36 6.84 -23.98
C ILE A 274 1.43 5.82 -23.57
N ARG A 275 1.38 4.56 -24.05
CA ARG A 275 2.31 3.48 -23.62
C ARG A 275 3.81 3.80 -23.76
N LYS A 276 4.17 4.78 -24.60
CA LYS A 276 5.55 5.21 -24.82
C LYS A 276 5.99 6.33 -23.87
N GLN A 277 5.06 6.97 -23.15
CA GLN A 277 5.33 8.01 -22.17
C GLN A 277 6.11 7.45 -20.98
N SER A 278 6.88 8.31 -20.33
CA SER A 278 7.60 7.94 -19.10
C SER A 278 6.63 7.60 -17.99
N PHE A 279 6.93 6.55 -17.23
CA PHE A 279 6.20 6.22 -16.01
C PHE A 279 6.17 7.38 -14.99
N LEU A 280 7.24 8.19 -14.95
CA LEU A 280 7.34 9.32 -14.01
C LEU A 280 6.45 10.51 -14.38
N ASP A 281 5.99 10.59 -15.63
CA ASP A 281 5.11 11.66 -16.11
C ASP A 281 3.63 11.35 -15.87
N LEU A 282 3.30 10.15 -15.35
CA LEU A 282 1.94 9.73 -15.05
C LEU A 282 1.42 10.30 -13.73
N THR A 283 0.10 10.42 -13.60
CA THR A 283 -0.52 10.68 -12.28
C THR A 283 -0.28 9.50 -11.34
N LYS A 284 -0.42 9.73 -10.02
CA LYS A 284 -0.27 8.66 -9.03
C LYS A 284 -1.23 7.51 -9.29
N GLY A 285 -2.51 7.79 -9.59
CA GLY A 285 -3.49 6.78 -9.97
C GLY A 285 -3.04 5.95 -11.17
N GLN A 286 -2.62 6.60 -12.25
CA GLN A 286 -2.12 5.91 -13.45
C GLN A 286 -0.89 5.05 -13.14
N GLN A 287 0.06 5.56 -12.32
CA GLN A 287 1.21 4.79 -11.87
C GLN A 287 0.80 3.53 -11.10
N ARG A 288 -0.21 3.63 -10.21
CA ARG A 288 -0.74 2.47 -9.48
C ARG A 288 -1.32 1.44 -10.45
N LEU A 289 -2.18 1.85 -11.38
CA LEU A 289 -2.79 0.96 -12.37
C LEU A 289 -1.73 0.22 -13.20
N VAL A 290 -0.70 0.93 -13.68
CA VAL A 290 0.43 0.35 -14.42
C VAL A 290 1.18 -0.68 -13.59
N LEU A 291 1.43 -0.41 -12.30
CA LEU A 291 2.11 -1.35 -11.41
C LEU A 291 1.26 -2.58 -11.09
N ILE A 292 -0.07 -2.45 -11.04
CA ILE A 292 -0.97 -3.62 -10.94
C ILE A 292 -0.92 -4.45 -12.22
N ALA A 293 -1.03 -3.83 -13.40
CA ALA A 293 -0.85 -4.54 -14.66
C ALA A 293 0.50 -5.28 -14.69
N ARG A 294 1.59 -4.61 -14.30
CA ARG A 294 2.92 -5.20 -14.17
C ARG A 294 2.95 -6.40 -13.20
N ALA A 295 2.26 -6.34 -12.07
CA ALA A 295 2.18 -7.46 -11.13
C ALA A 295 1.37 -8.64 -11.71
N MET A 296 0.37 -8.33 -12.56
CA MET A 296 -0.59 -9.29 -13.11
C MET A 296 -0.23 -9.88 -14.47
N VAL A 297 0.75 -9.33 -15.21
CA VAL A 297 1.11 -9.85 -16.56
C VAL A 297 1.50 -11.32 -16.57
N LYS A 298 2.09 -11.81 -15.47
CA LYS A 298 2.44 -13.22 -15.29
C LYS A 298 1.29 -14.09 -14.74
N SER A 299 0.13 -13.48 -14.48
CA SER A 299 -1.06 -14.09 -13.91
C SER A 299 -0.73 -14.91 -12.65
N PRO A 300 -0.30 -14.25 -11.56
CA PRO A 300 0.16 -14.95 -10.36
C PRO A 300 -0.99 -15.66 -9.63
N PRO A 301 -0.76 -16.81 -8.97
CA PRO A 301 -1.75 -17.41 -8.07
C PRO A 301 -2.18 -16.50 -6.89
N LEU A 302 -1.28 -15.64 -6.41
CA LEU A 302 -1.54 -14.70 -5.31
C LEU A 302 -1.10 -13.29 -5.68
N LEU A 303 -2.00 -12.32 -5.56
CA LEU A 303 -1.71 -10.89 -5.64
C LEU A 303 -1.76 -10.29 -4.23
N ILE A 304 -0.68 -9.66 -3.78
CA ILE A 304 -0.63 -8.96 -2.50
C ILE A 304 -0.47 -7.46 -2.76
N LEU A 305 -1.34 -6.68 -2.13
CA LEU A 305 -1.41 -5.23 -2.27
C LEU A 305 -1.21 -4.58 -0.91
N ASP A 306 -0.05 -3.97 -0.67
CA ASP A 306 0.29 -3.31 0.60
C ASP A 306 0.12 -1.79 0.52
N GLU A 307 -0.90 -1.30 1.23
CA GLU A 307 -1.36 0.10 1.27
C GLU A 307 -1.52 0.73 -0.13
N PRO A 308 -2.28 0.09 -1.05
CA PRO A 308 -2.22 0.43 -2.47
C PRO A 308 -2.84 1.78 -2.86
N THR A 309 -3.81 2.26 -2.08
CA THR A 309 -4.49 3.54 -2.32
C THR A 309 -3.80 4.73 -1.63
N ASN A 310 -2.66 4.49 -0.96
CA ASN A 310 -1.95 5.57 -0.28
C ASN A 310 -1.49 6.65 -1.27
N GLY A 311 -1.88 7.89 -1.00
CA GLY A 311 -1.61 9.06 -1.82
C GLY A 311 -2.49 9.25 -3.05
N LEU A 312 -3.49 8.38 -3.28
CA LEU A 312 -4.51 8.57 -4.31
C LEU A 312 -5.59 9.54 -3.85
N ASP A 313 -6.24 10.21 -4.79
CA ASP A 313 -7.49 10.93 -4.51
C ASP A 313 -8.71 9.98 -4.45
N ASP A 314 -9.91 10.52 -4.21
CA ASP A 314 -11.15 9.74 -4.13
C ASP A 314 -11.47 9.04 -5.46
N ALA A 315 -11.34 9.74 -6.60
CA ALA A 315 -11.67 9.21 -7.92
C ALA A 315 -10.68 8.12 -8.35
N GLU A 316 -9.39 8.36 -8.15
CA GLU A 316 -8.30 7.42 -8.43
C GLU A 316 -8.43 6.15 -7.58
N ALA A 317 -8.85 6.25 -6.32
CA ALA A 317 -9.03 5.08 -5.46
C ALA A 317 -10.28 4.26 -5.81
N VAL A 318 -11.38 4.91 -6.22
CA VAL A 318 -12.56 4.20 -6.74
C VAL A 318 -12.19 3.44 -8.02
N LEU A 319 -11.51 4.10 -8.97
CA LEU A 319 -11.01 3.47 -10.18
C LEU A 319 -10.07 2.30 -9.86
N PHE A 320 -9.15 2.47 -8.90
CA PHE A 320 -8.27 1.41 -8.44
C PHE A 320 -9.05 0.23 -7.85
N ALA A 321 -10.01 0.48 -6.96
CA ALA A 321 -10.83 -0.55 -6.34
C ALA A 321 -11.65 -1.34 -7.38
N ASN A 322 -12.17 -0.65 -8.41
CA ASN A 322 -12.88 -1.29 -9.52
C ASN A 322 -11.97 -2.23 -10.32
N LEU A 323 -10.69 -1.89 -10.49
CA LEU A 323 -9.71 -2.80 -11.12
C LEU A 323 -9.51 -4.05 -10.27
N ILE A 324 -9.36 -3.89 -8.95
CA ILE A 324 -9.14 -5.01 -8.03
C ILE A 324 -10.35 -5.95 -8.00
N ASN A 325 -11.57 -5.40 -7.92
CA ASN A 325 -12.79 -6.19 -8.00
C ASN A 325 -12.88 -6.94 -9.34
N LYS A 326 -12.50 -6.31 -10.45
CA LYS A 326 -12.45 -6.97 -11.76
C LYS A 326 -11.44 -8.11 -11.81
N ILE A 327 -10.26 -7.96 -11.18
CA ILE A 327 -9.28 -9.05 -11.05
C ILE A 327 -9.86 -10.21 -10.24
N ALA A 328 -10.56 -9.92 -9.15
CA ALA A 328 -11.19 -10.92 -8.31
C ALA A 328 -12.29 -11.70 -9.06
N THR A 329 -13.08 -11.01 -9.90
CA THR A 329 -14.22 -11.64 -10.60
C THR A 329 -13.84 -12.35 -11.90
N GLU A 330 -12.84 -11.86 -12.64
CA GLU A 330 -12.47 -12.41 -13.96
C GLU A 330 -11.29 -13.39 -13.91
N THR A 331 -10.64 -13.59 -12.76
CA THR A 331 -9.47 -14.46 -12.63
C THR A 331 -9.57 -15.41 -11.42
N GLN A 332 -8.70 -16.42 -11.37
CA GLN A 332 -8.53 -17.30 -10.19
C GLN A 332 -7.41 -16.82 -9.24
N THR A 333 -6.92 -15.60 -9.45
CA THR A 333 -5.88 -14.99 -8.61
C THR A 333 -6.49 -14.69 -7.25
N ALA A 334 -5.97 -15.28 -6.18
CA ALA A 334 -6.35 -14.83 -4.85
C ALA A 334 -5.76 -13.44 -4.59
N ILE A 335 -6.50 -12.59 -3.88
CA ILE A 335 -6.08 -11.23 -3.58
C ILE A 335 -5.94 -11.08 -2.06
N LEU A 336 -4.79 -10.57 -1.63
CA LEU A 336 -4.55 -10.12 -0.26
C LEU A 336 -4.35 -8.61 -0.26
N TYR A 337 -5.41 -7.88 0.06
CA TYR A 337 -5.41 -6.43 0.17
C TYR A 337 -5.12 -6.00 1.60
N VAL A 338 -4.02 -5.32 1.84
CA VAL A 338 -3.59 -4.85 3.16
C VAL A 338 -3.76 -3.35 3.24
N SER A 339 -4.66 -2.90 4.10
CA SER A 339 -4.78 -1.47 4.41
C SER A 339 -5.52 -1.25 5.73
N HIS A 340 -5.21 -0.12 6.36
CA HIS A 340 -6.01 0.44 7.46
C HIS A 340 -7.20 1.28 6.96
N ARG A 341 -7.23 1.68 5.68
CA ARG A 341 -8.29 2.50 5.09
C ARG A 341 -9.50 1.66 4.68
N LYS A 342 -10.69 2.28 4.74
CA LYS A 342 -11.92 1.73 4.18
C LYS A 342 -12.14 2.36 2.81
N GLU A 343 -12.12 1.55 1.77
CA GLU A 343 -12.47 1.96 0.40
C GLU A 343 -13.86 1.41 0.10
N GLU A 344 -14.84 2.28 -0.12
CA GLU A 344 -16.25 1.90 -0.25
C GLU A 344 -16.52 1.05 -1.49
N ALA A 345 -15.79 1.31 -2.58
CA ALA A 345 -15.89 0.55 -3.82
C ALA A 345 -15.26 -0.84 -3.73
N LEU A 346 -14.50 -1.17 -2.68
CA LEU A 346 -13.81 -2.47 -2.58
C LEU A 346 -14.76 -3.54 -2.01
N SER A 347 -14.77 -4.72 -2.62
CA SER A 347 -15.66 -5.82 -2.20
C SER A 347 -14.88 -7.11 -1.91
N PRO A 348 -14.12 -7.18 -0.80
CA PRO A 348 -13.46 -8.43 -0.39
C PRO A 348 -14.49 -9.47 0.06
N ASP A 349 -14.19 -10.75 -0.16
CA ASP A 349 -14.98 -11.89 0.33
C ASP A 349 -14.86 -12.05 1.85
N TYR A 350 -13.67 -11.76 2.38
CA TYR A 350 -13.32 -11.98 3.78
C TYR A 350 -12.45 -10.86 4.34
N ILE A 351 -12.62 -10.56 5.63
CA ILE A 351 -11.74 -9.64 6.35
C ILE A 351 -11.00 -10.42 7.45
N PHE A 352 -9.68 -10.31 7.45
CA PHE A 352 -8.82 -10.77 8.54
C PHE A 352 -8.34 -9.56 9.34
N GLU A 353 -8.80 -9.42 10.58
CA GLU A 353 -8.44 -8.32 11.47
C GLU A 353 -7.36 -8.77 12.46
N LEU A 354 -6.24 -8.04 12.51
CA LEU A 354 -5.24 -8.15 13.55
C LEU A 354 -5.56 -7.20 14.70
N ILE A 355 -5.88 -7.77 15.85
CA ILE A 355 -6.23 -7.06 17.08
C ILE A 355 -5.01 -7.10 18.02
N PRO A 356 -4.34 -5.96 18.30
CA PRO A 356 -3.21 -5.93 19.22
C PRO A 356 -3.61 -6.37 20.64
N SER A 357 -2.72 -7.08 21.31
CA SER A 357 -2.85 -7.40 22.73
C SER A 357 -1.50 -7.31 23.45
N ASN A 358 -1.52 -7.30 24.78
CA ASN A 358 -0.31 -7.31 25.60
C ASN A 358 0.58 -8.56 25.37
N THR A 359 0.01 -9.63 24.82
CA THR A 359 0.74 -10.88 24.55
C THR A 359 1.09 -11.08 23.07
N GLY A 360 0.90 -10.06 22.24
CA GLY A 360 1.01 -10.12 20.78
C GLY A 360 -0.37 -10.06 20.12
N SER A 361 -0.41 -9.65 18.86
CA SER A 361 -1.67 -9.53 18.13
C SER A 361 -2.30 -10.89 17.86
N ILE A 362 -3.62 -10.94 17.97
CA ILE A 362 -4.45 -12.09 17.62
C ILE A 362 -5.20 -11.80 16.32
N GLY A 363 -5.60 -12.85 15.62
CA GLY A 363 -6.33 -12.75 14.36
C GLY A 363 -7.81 -13.10 14.54
N LYS A 364 -8.68 -12.34 13.88
CA LYS A 364 -10.11 -12.59 13.80
C LYS A 364 -10.56 -12.53 12.34
N VAL A 365 -11.32 -13.53 11.90
CA VAL A 365 -12.02 -13.50 10.61
C VAL A 365 -13.41 -12.93 10.83
N SER A 366 -13.83 -12.00 9.98
CA SER A 366 -15.17 -11.39 9.98
C SER A 366 -15.77 -11.37 8.59
#